data_AF-A0A1F9EHR1-F1
#
_entry.id   AF-A0A1F9EHR1-F1
#
_cell.length_a   1.000
_cell.length_b   1.000
_cell.length_c   1.000
_cell.angle_alpha   90.00
_cell.angle_beta   90.00
_cell.angle_gamma   90.00
#
_symmetry.space_group_name_H-M   'P 1'
#
loop_
_entity.id
_entity.type
_entity.pdbx_description
1 polymer ?
#
loop_
_entity_poly.entity_id
_entity_poly.type
_entity_poly.pdbx_seq_one_letter_code
_entity_poly.pdbx_strand_id
1 'polypeptide(L)'
;MSKKNSYPRGILLAILFSLFISSLTFAGDKDIVTFQGIVMELDWKKKIITVNERSFAFDQNTIVHNEKGSPIPQDNLKTKTWVFIEGTKDKSQKKVAKKIYLLPKYIDEKEKRLYPFIK
;
A
#
# COMPACT_ATOMS: atom_id res chain seq x y z
N MET A 1 -30.40 38.03 47.79
CA MET A 1 -29.94 36.72 48.30
C MET A 1 -29.31 35.96 47.13
N SER A 2 -27.98 35.93 47.06
CA SER A 2 -27.21 35.46 45.90
C SER A 2 -26.82 33.99 46.06
N LYS A 3 -27.21 33.11 45.12
CA LYS A 3 -26.74 31.72 45.06
C LYS A 3 -25.48 31.65 44.18
N LYS A 4 -24.32 31.48 44.80
CA LYS A 4 -23.07 31.11 44.10
C LYS A 4 -23.12 29.61 43.76
N ASN A 5 -23.22 29.29 42.48
CA ASN A 5 -22.98 27.93 42.00
C ASN A 5 -21.47 27.68 41.96
N SER A 6 -20.99 26.82 42.86
CA SER A 6 -19.61 26.34 42.90
C SER A 6 -19.50 25.10 42.02
N TYR A 7 -18.84 25.22 40.87
CA TYR A 7 -18.52 24.06 40.04
C TYR A 7 -17.24 23.40 40.55
N PRO A 8 -17.21 22.09 40.82
CA PRO A 8 -16.03 21.42 41.34
C PRO A 8 -14.93 21.40 40.26
N ARG A 9 -13.76 21.93 40.60
CA ARG A 9 -12.57 22.11 39.73
C ARG A 9 -12.05 20.84 39.03
N GLY A 10 -12.56 19.65 39.38
CA GLY A 10 -12.16 18.38 38.77
C GLY A 10 -12.81 18.07 37.42
N ILE A 11 -13.97 18.65 37.10
CA ILE A 11 -14.72 18.30 35.88
C ILE A 11 -14.12 18.96 34.63
N LEU A 12 -13.51 20.13 34.78
CA LEU A 12 -12.92 20.87 33.65
C LEU A 12 -11.70 20.17 33.04
N LEU A 13 -10.94 19.41 33.85
CA LEU A 13 -9.74 18.67 33.42
C LEU A 13 -10.07 17.42 32.60
N ALA A 14 -11.20 16.76 32.87
CA ALA A 14 -11.61 15.55 32.15
C ALA A 14 -12.04 15.87 30.70
N ILE A 15 -12.67 17.02 30.47
CA ILE A 15 -13.11 17.46 29.13
C ILE A 15 -11.91 17.80 28.24
N LEU A 16 -10.84 18.36 28.82
CA LEU A 16 -9.63 18.72 28.08
C LEU A 16 -8.86 17.49 27.57
N PHE A 17 -8.92 16.37 28.31
CA PHE A 17 -8.18 15.15 27.96
C PHE A 17 -8.86 14.31 26.87
N SER A 18 -10.19 14.41 26.72
CA SER A 18 -10.94 13.70 25.68
C SER A 18 -10.77 14.27 24.26
N LEU A 19 -10.21 15.47 24.11
CA LEU A 19 -10.07 16.14 22.80
C LEU A 19 -8.79 15.76 22.04
N PHE A 20 -7.89 14.97 22.63
CA PHE A 20 -6.58 14.68 22.05
C PHE A 20 -6.51 13.45 21.13
N ILE A 21 -7.60 12.67 20.99
CA ILE A 21 -7.57 11.41 20.20
C ILE A 21 -8.12 11.59 18.77
N SER A 22 -8.48 12.81 18.36
CA SER A 22 -9.17 13.03 17.08
C SER A 22 -8.25 13.20 15.85
N SER A 23 -6.92 13.07 16.00
CA SER A 23 -5.99 13.34 14.90
C SER A 23 -5.04 12.19 14.55
N LEU A 24 -5.52 10.93 14.65
CA LEU A 24 -5.01 9.91 13.72
C LEU A 24 -5.54 10.25 12.32
N THR A 25 -4.91 11.24 11.70
CA THR A 25 -5.06 11.48 10.27
C THR A 25 -4.47 10.28 9.57
N PHE A 26 -5.33 9.43 9.01
CA PHE A 26 -4.93 8.47 7.99
C PHE A 26 -4.19 9.28 6.92
N ALA A 27 -2.87 9.15 6.87
CA ALA A 27 -2.07 9.62 5.75
C ALA A 27 -2.49 8.76 4.56
N GLY A 28 -3.54 9.20 3.85
CA GLY A 28 -3.95 8.56 2.60
C GLY A 28 -2.74 8.59 1.68
N ASP A 29 -2.29 7.41 1.25
CA ASP A 29 -1.26 7.25 0.24
C ASP A 29 -1.71 7.96 -1.05
N LYS A 30 -1.39 9.27 -1.17
CA LYS A 30 -1.87 10.12 -2.26
C LYS A 30 -1.28 9.75 -3.62
N ASP A 31 -0.31 8.83 -3.66
CA ASP A 31 0.42 8.47 -4.86
C ASP A 31 0.42 6.95 -5.11
N ILE A 32 -0.73 6.29 -4.95
CA ILE A 32 -0.87 4.88 -5.37
C ILE A 32 -0.64 4.80 -6.88
N VAL A 33 0.30 3.95 -7.27
CA VAL A 33 0.60 3.61 -8.66
C VAL A 33 0.32 2.13 -8.86
N THR A 34 -0.56 1.82 -9.81
CA THR A 34 -0.80 0.44 -10.24
C THR A 34 -0.24 0.21 -11.65
N PHE A 35 0.23 -1.00 -11.92
CA PHE A 35 0.74 -1.37 -13.24
C PHE A 35 0.66 -2.87 -13.49
N GLN A 36 0.25 -3.28 -14.69
CA GLN A 36 0.26 -4.67 -15.13
C GLN A 36 1.27 -4.85 -16.26
N GLY A 37 2.06 -5.92 -16.23
CA GLY A 37 3.02 -6.22 -17.29
C GLY A 37 3.85 -7.48 -17.04
N ILE A 38 4.83 -7.73 -17.91
CA ILE A 38 5.75 -8.86 -17.80
C ILE A 38 7.02 -8.40 -17.09
N VAL A 39 7.50 -9.18 -16.12
CA VAL A 39 8.82 -8.97 -15.50
C VAL A 39 9.91 -9.20 -16.54
N MET A 40 10.56 -8.13 -17.01
CA MET A 40 11.66 -8.19 -17.97
C MET A 40 13.00 -8.40 -17.27
N GLU A 41 13.20 -7.75 -16.11
CA GLU A 41 14.43 -7.82 -15.34
C GLU A 41 14.13 -7.85 -13.84
N LEU A 42 14.96 -8.57 -13.09
CA LEU A 42 14.90 -8.67 -11.64
C LEU A 42 16.32 -8.61 -11.07
N ASP A 43 16.70 -7.45 -10.53
CA ASP A 43 18.00 -7.23 -9.90
C ASP A 43 17.83 -7.18 -8.37
N TRP A 44 18.03 -8.32 -7.72
CA TRP A 44 17.94 -8.47 -6.26
C TRP A 44 19.00 -7.65 -5.51
N LYS A 45 20.17 -7.45 -6.12
CA LYS A 45 21.26 -6.69 -5.49
C LYS A 45 20.94 -5.20 -5.48
N LYS A 46 20.44 -4.67 -6.60
CA LYS A 46 20.02 -3.27 -6.72
C LYS A 46 18.61 -3.02 -6.19
N LYS A 47 17.86 -4.07 -5.85
CA LYS A 47 16.48 -3.98 -5.34
C LYS A 47 15.55 -3.32 -6.36
N ILE A 48 15.68 -3.70 -7.63
CA ILE A 48 14.92 -3.16 -8.76
C ILE A 48 14.26 -4.30 -9.53
N ILE A 49 12.97 -4.14 -9.80
CA ILE A 49 12.21 -4.96 -10.74
C ILE A 49 11.81 -4.08 -11.93
N THR A 50 12.03 -4.58 -13.14
CA THR A 50 11.60 -3.92 -14.37
C THR A 50 10.46 -4.73 -14.98
N VAL A 51 9.29 -4.11 -15.09
CA VAL A 51 8.08 -4.71 -15.67
C VAL A 51 7.73 -3.95 -16.94
N ASN A 52 7.72 -4.64 -18.08
CA ASN A 52 7.83 -4.03 -19.41
C ASN A 52 8.99 -3.00 -19.39
N GLU A 53 8.71 -1.73 -19.70
CA GLU A 53 9.72 -0.65 -19.70
C GLU A 53 9.68 0.21 -18.42
N ARG A 54 9.05 -0.28 -17.34
CA ARG A 54 8.88 0.47 -16.09
C ARG A 54 9.61 -0.20 -14.95
N SER A 55 10.53 0.53 -14.33
CA SER A 55 11.25 0.06 -13.14
C SER A 55 10.58 0.51 -11.85
N PHE A 56 10.57 -0.39 -10.87
CA PHE A 56 10.09 -0.17 -9.52
C PHE A 56 11.20 -0.60 -8.55
N ALA A 57 11.43 0.20 -7.52
CA ALA A 57 12.17 -0.29 -6.37
C ALA A 57 11.30 -1.29 -5.60
N PHE A 58 11.91 -2.28 -5.00
CA PHE A 58 11.23 -3.21 -4.10
C PHE A 58 12.14 -3.56 -2.93
N ASP A 59 11.61 -3.96 -1.79
CA ASP A 59 12.42 -4.34 -0.63
C ASP A 59 11.77 -5.49 0.15
N GLN A 60 12.23 -5.72 1.38
CA GLN A 60 11.71 -6.78 2.26
C GLN A 60 10.27 -6.51 2.72
N ASN A 61 9.78 -5.28 2.60
CA ASN A 61 8.40 -4.91 2.89
C ASN A 61 7.49 -5.09 1.67
N THR A 62 8.04 -5.39 0.49
CA THR A 62 7.26 -5.72 -0.69
C THR A 62 6.69 -7.13 -0.55
N ILE A 63 5.37 -7.26 -0.51
CA ILE A 63 4.71 -8.56 -0.36
C ILE A 63 4.37 -9.12 -1.74
N VAL A 64 4.86 -10.33 -2.04
CA VAL A 64 4.50 -11.06 -3.26
C VAL A 64 3.30 -11.94 -2.98
N HIS A 65 2.32 -11.93 -3.88
CA HIS A 65 1.11 -12.74 -3.81
C HIS A 65 1.01 -13.63 -5.04
N ASN A 66 0.39 -14.79 -4.90
CA ASN A 66 0.00 -15.62 -6.04
C ASN A 66 -1.21 -15.04 -6.79
N GLU A 67 -1.66 -15.75 -7.83
CA GLU A 67 -2.80 -15.36 -8.68
C GLU A 67 -4.14 -15.29 -7.93
N LYS A 68 -4.23 -15.92 -6.76
CA LYS A 68 -5.40 -15.90 -5.88
C LYS A 68 -5.31 -14.79 -4.82
N GLY A 69 -4.26 -13.98 -4.84
CA GLY A 69 -4.04 -12.91 -3.86
C GLY A 69 -3.54 -13.40 -2.50
N SER A 70 -3.04 -14.64 -2.39
CA SER A 70 -2.44 -15.15 -1.14
C SER A 70 -0.93 -14.83 -1.10
N PRO A 71 -0.38 -14.35 0.02
CA PRO A 71 1.06 -14.09 0.15
C PRO A 71 1.89 -15.35 -0.10
N ILE A 72 3.01 -15.18 -0.80
CA ILE A 72 3.99 -16.23 -1.11
C ILE A 72 5.42 -15.70 -0.90
N PRO A 73 6.43 -16.58 -0.78
CA PRO A 73 7.82 -16.15 -0.68
C PRO A 73 8.24 -15.28 -1.87
N GLN A 74 9.07 -14.26 -1.60
CA GLN A 74 9.53 -13.32 -2.62
C GLN A 74 10.34 -14.00 -3.73
N ASP A 75 11.05 -15.08 -3.40
CA ASP A 75 11.86 -15.90 -4.32
C ASP A 75 11.03 -16.59 -5.42
N ASN A 76 9.71 -16.63 -5.28
CA ASN A 76 8.81 -17.11 -6.33
C ASN A 76 8.68 -16.12 -7.49
N LEU A 77 9.11 -14.86 -7.31
CA LEU A 77 9.15 -13.86 -8.36
C LEU A 77 10.25 -14.19 -9.37
N LYS A 78 9.87 -14.33 -10.64
CA LYS A 78 10.78 -14.70 -11.73
C LYS A 78 10.58 -13.79 -12.94
N THR A 79 11.63 -13.64 -13.75
CA THR A 79 11.52 -13.00 -15.06
C THR A 79 10.55 -13.76 -15.96
N LYS A 80 10.04 -13.09 -17.01
CA LYS A 80 9.02 -13.58 -17.95
C LYS A 80 7.67 -13.94 -17.32
N THR A 81 7.43 -13.54 -16.06
CA THR A 81 6.16 -13.75 -15.36
C THR A 81 5.28 -12.51 -15.51
N TRP A 82 3.99 -12.70 -15.74
CA TRP A 82 3.02 -11.61 -15.69
C TRP A 82 2.78 -11.20 -14.24
N VAL A 83 2.74 -9.89 -13.99
CA VAL A 83 2.50 -9.34 -12.65
C VAL A 83 1.58 -8.13 -12.70
N PHE A 84 0.83 -7.95 -11.61
CA PHE A 84 0.20 -6.68 -11.24
C PHE A 84 0.95 -6.10 -10.04
N ILE A 85 1.40 -4.86 -10.17
CA ILE A 85 2.10 -4.13 -9.12
C ILE A 85 1.16 -3.09 -8.54
N GLU A 86 1.03 -3.08 -7.21
CA GLU A 86 0.49 -1.99 -6.42
C GLU A 86 1.65 -1.36 -5.66
N GLY A 87 1.91 -0.09 -5.91
CA GLY A 87 3.03 0.63 -5.32
C GLY A 87 2.68 2.06 -4.96
N THR A 88 3.66 2.78 -4.43
CA THR A 88 3.57 4.21 -4.18
C THR A 88 4.75 4.94 -4.80
N LYS A 89 4.64 6.25 -4.96
CA LYS A 89 5.82 7.09 -5.18
C LYS A 89 6.36 7.56 -3.84
N ASP A 90 7.68 7.53 -3.69
CA ASP A 90 8.33 8.17 -2.55
C ASP A 90 8.43 9.70 -2.75
N LYS A 91 8.99 10.40 -1.76
CA LYS A 91 9.19 11.85 -1.81
C LYS A 91 10.06 12.31 -2.99
N SER A 92 10.90 11.43 -3.54
CA SER A 92 11.74 11.67 -4.71
C SER A 92 11.08 11.29 -6.04
N GLN A 93 9.76 11.02 -6.03
CA GLN A 93 8.98 10.52 -7.17
C GLN A 93 9.41 9.13 -7.67
N LYS A 94 10.26 8.42 -6.92
CA LYS A 94 10.68 7.06 -7.25
C LYS A 94 9.54 6.09 -6.95
N LYS A 95 9.24 5.20 -7.90
CA LYS A 95 8.19 4.19 -7.75
C LYS A 95 8.71 3.05 -6.88
N VAL A 96 7.95 2.72 -5.83
CA VAL A 96 8.26 1.65 -4.88
C VAL A 96 7.10 0.66 -4.87
N ALA A 97 7.36 -0.59 -5.20
CA ALA A 97 6.38 -1.66 -5.15
C ALA A 97 6.05 -2.01 -3.68
N LYS A 98 4.77 -2.03 -3.35
CA LYS A 98 4.28 -2.46 -2.03
C LYS A 98 3.73 -3.87 -2.08
N LYS A 99 3.00 -4.20 -3.15
CA LYS A 99 2.50 -5.54 -3.43
C LYS A 99 2.74 -5.90 -4.88
N ILE A 100 3.13 -7.14 -5.11
CA ILE A 100 3.28 -7.72 -6.44
C ILE A 100 2.41 -8.96 -6.47
N TYR A 101 1.47 -9.03 -7.40
CA TYR A 101 0.60 -10.19 -7.61
C TYR A 101 1.06 -10.91 -8.86
N LEU A 102 1.37 -12.19 -8.76
CA LEU A 102 1.64 -13.03 -9.92
C LEU A 102 0.33 -13.24 -10.69
N LEU A 103 0.42 -13.20 -12.01
CA LEU A 103 -0.72 -13.37 -12.90
C LEU A 103 -0.44 -14.50 -13.89
N PRO A 104 -1.49 -15.22 -14.34
CA PRO A 104 -1.34 -16.22 -15.40
C PRO A 104 -1.09 -15.58 -16.78
N LYS A 105 -1.57 -14.34 -16.98
CA LYS A 105 -1.52 -13.57 -18.24
C LYS A 105 -1.86 -12.10 -17.96
N TYR A 106 -1.88 -11.28 -19.01
CA TYR A 106 -2.55 -9.98 -18.95
C TYR A 106 -4.05 -10.18 -18.63
N ILE A 107 -4.55 -9.47 -17.62
CA ILE A 107 -5.96 -9.50 -17.23
C ILE A 107 -6.68 -8.32 -17.88
N ASP A 108 -7.65 -8.62 -18.73
CA ASP A 108 -8.52 -7.63 -19.35
C ASP A 108 -9.63 -7.16 -18.40
N GLU A 109 -10.26 -6.02 -18.72
CA GLU A 109 -11.37 -5.44 -17.94
C GLU A 109 -12.50 -6.44 -17.62
N LYS A 110 -12.84 -7.32 -18.56
CA LYS A 110 -13.90 -8.33 -18.39
C LYS A 110 -13.54 -9.39 -17.35
N GLU A 111 -12.25 -9.65 -17.16
CA GLU A 111 -11.73 -10.67 -16.26
C GLU A 111 -11.43 -10.12 -14.87
N LYS A 112 -11.30 -8.79 -14.70
CA LYS A 112 -10.99 -8.13 -13.41
C LYS A 112 -11.88 -8.59 -12.25
N ARG A 113 -13.15 -8.92 -12.49
CA ARG A 113 -14.07 -9.45 -11.46
C ARG A 113 -13.55 -10.73 -10.78
N LEU A 114 -12.68 -11.49 -11.43
CA LEU A 114 -12.05 -12.69 -10.89
C LEU A 114 -10.80 -12.38 -10.05
N TYR A 115 -10.28 -11.15 -10.15
CA TYR A 115 -9.06 -10.68 -9.52
C TYR A 115 -9.34 -9.40 -8.72
N PRO A 116 -9.99 -9.51 -7.54
CA PRO A 116 -10.51 -8.36 -6.79
C PRO A 116 -9.42 -7.38 -6.29
N PHE A 117 -8.15 -7.75 -6.39
CA PHE A 117 -7.01 -6.89 -6.10
C PHE A 117 -6.65 -5.93 -7.25
N ILE A 118 -7.17 -6.16 -8.46
CA ILE A 118 -7.04 -5.25 -9.61
C ILE A 118 -8.25 -4.30 -9.59
N LYS A 119 -8.00 -3.03 -9.31
CA LYS A 119 -9.01 -1.96 -9.28
C LYS A 119 -8.96 -1.13 -10.56
#